data_AF-A0A9K3L4V5-F1
#
_entry.id   AF-A0A9K3L4V5-F1
#
_cell.length_a   1.000
_cell.length_b   1.000
_cell.length_c   1.000
_cell.angle_alpha   90.00
_cell.angle_beta   90.00
_cell.angle_gamma   90.00
#
_symmetry.space_group_name_H-M   'P 1'
#
loop_
_entity.id
_entity.type
_entity.pdbx_description
1 polymer ?
#
loop_
_entity_poly.entity_id
_entity_poly.type
_entity_poly.pdbx_seq_one_letter_code
_entity_poly.pdbx_strand_id
1 'polypeptide(L)'
;MSGSDDDFIPTEAPVDSRPAHNLRRRPSEHTSEVVPPRSAKKARYEPKTTQSRIPTNLRSIVTLKKSLSKKLMGTDITENLSLRVFRAAFLMQENYLLEKRKTSTKNGRKVKPAKIQARICELFGISTPTYCAILSNYLKDRTAYASGKFRDGRSGNRSVKETRIPDTLAVQILVRDFIRGKRAKRERVTARQVLDHLVSVNIISVETGEDGVMIPKAFANKEHLQRRSVQKWQGRRGDDEKMCRNYDQVDSEDDDEGDSEDDHSEISDGTDLEKAPPDDVEEPWTEMEEV
;
A
#
# COMPACT_ATOMS: atom_id res chain seq x y z
N MET A 1 51.32 -48.87 -7.65
CA MET A 1 49.88 -48.69 -7.91
C MET A 1 49.63 -47.18 -7.91
N SER A 2 49.97 -46.38 -8.93
CA SER A 2 49.70 -46.40 -10.37
C SER A 2 48.21 -46.36 -10.70
N GLY A 3 47.74 -45.19 -11.12
CA GLY A 3 46.42 -44.94 -11.71
C GLY A 3 45.70 -43.79 -10.98
N SER A 4 45.25 -42.72 -11.63
CA SER A 4 45.27 -42.32 -13.03
C SER A 4 44.83 -40.86 -13.04
N ASP A 5 45.64 -39.99 -13.65
CA ASP A 5 45.29 -38.61 -13.94
C ASP A 5 44.18 -38.61 -15.02
N ASP A 6 42.97 -38.20 -14.62
CA ASP A 6 41.87 -37.92 -15.54
C ASP A 6 42.05 -36.48 -16.08
N ASP A 7 42.68 -36.39 -17.24
CA ASP A 7 42.77 -35.18 -18.05
C ASP A 7 41.38 -34.77 -18.56
N PHE A 8 40.84 -33.69 -17.98
CA PHE A 8 39.61 -33.06 -18.44
C PHE A 8 39.88 -32.25 -19.71
N ILE A 9 39.42 -32.76 -20.86
CA ILE A 9 39.45 -32.07 -22.16
C ILE A 9 38.26 -31.08 -22.24
N PRO A 10 38.49 -29.77 -22.39
CA PRO A 10 37.41 -28.80 -22.61
C PRO A 10 36.89 -28.92 -24.05
N THR A 11 35.63 -29.33 -24.20
CA THR A 11 34.91 -29.33 -25.48
C THR A 11 34.66 -27.88 -25.91
N GLU A 12 35.41 -27.43 -26.92
CA GLU A 12 35.19 -26.13 -27.57
C GLU A 12 33.79 -26.09 -28.20
N ALA A 13 32.99 -25.12 -27.77
CA ALA A 13 31.68 -24.84 -28.36
C ALA A 13 31.85 -24.14 -29.72
N PRO A 14 31.02 -24.48 -30.73
CA PRO A 14 31.12 -23.93 -32.07
C PRO A 14 30.87 -22.42 -32.10
N VAL A 15 31.81 -21.71 -32.73
CA VAL A 15 31.79 -20.28 -33.00
C VAL A 15 30.64 -19.96 -33.95
N ASP A 16 29.61 -19.32 -33.42
CA ASP A 16 28.44 -18.89 -34.18
C ASP A 16 28.79 -17.65 -35.01
N SER A 17 29.15 -17.89 -36.27
CA SER A 17 29.44 -16.89 -37.30
C SER A 17 28.18 -16.11 -37.67
N ARG A 18 27.93 -15.00 -36.97
CA ARG A 18 26.89 -14.03 -37.35
C ARG A 18 27.40 -13.12 -38.48
N PRO A 19 26.72 -13.07 -39.65
CA PRO A 19 27.10 -12.19 -40.75
C PRO A 19 26.84 -10.72 -40.39
N ALA A 20 27.83 -9.87 -40.73
CA ALA A 20 27.82 -8.43 -40.57
C ALA A 20 26.65 -7.80 -41.33
N HIS A 21 25.66 -7.29 -40.58
CA HIS A 21 24.51 -6.63 -41.17
C HIS A 21 24.83 -5.16 -41.50
N ASN A 22 25.23 -4.95 -42.75
CA ASN A 22 24.99 -3.77 -43.60
C ASN A 22 24.76 -2.41 -42.90
N LEU A 23 25.85 -1.63 -42.80
CA LEU A 23 25.82 -0.17 -42.69
C LEU A 23 25.21 0.42 -43.97
N ARG A 24 23.90 0.66 -43.94
CA ARG A 24 23.20 1.40 -44.99
C ARG A 24 23.58 2.88 -44.91
N ARG A 25 24.61 3.26 -45.68
CA ARG A 25 24.92 4.65 -46.03
C ARG A 25 23.65 5.30 -46.59
N ARG A 26 23.16 6.36 -45.95
CA ARG A 26 22.17 7.24 -46.56
C ARG A 26 22.90 8.25 -47.45
N PRO A 27 22.42 8.49 -48.68
CA PRO A 27 22.93 9.54 -49.55
C PRO A 27 22.56 10.92 -48.97
N SER A 28 23.54 11.83 -49.06
CA SER A 28 23.40 13.26 -48.83
C SER A 28 22.63 13.89 -49.98
N GLU A 29 21.41 14.36 -49.70
CA GLU A 29 20.70 15.29 -50.59
C GLU A 29 20.70 16.66 -49.93
N HIS A 30 21.40 17.58 -50.60
CA HIS A 30 21.30 19.01 -50.42
C HIS A 30 19.89 19.46 -50.82
N THR A 31 19.13 19.99 -49.86
CA THR A 31 18.03 20.91 -50.14
C THR A 31 18.28 22.21 -49.38
N SER A 32 18.33 23.27 -50.17
CA SER A 32 18.36 24.67 -49.78
C SER A 32 17.10 25.08 -49.02
N GLU A 33 17.24 26.14 -48.23
CA GLU A 33 16.19 27.08 -47.82
C GLU A 33 14.94 26.53 -47.11
N VAL A 34 14.83 26.82 -45.82
CA VAL A 34 14.05 27.95 -45.29
C VAL A 34 14.31 27.91 -43.78
N VAL A 35 14.89 28.98 -43.23
CA VAL A 35 15.10 29.13 -41.78
C VAL A 35 13.78 29.57 -41.16
N PRO A 36 13.04 28.72 -40.42
CA PRO A 36 11.95 29.21 -39.60
C PRO A 36 12.55 30.01 -38.42
N PRO A 37 11.89 31.09 -37.96
CA PRO A 37 12.32 31.80 -36.78
C PRO A 37 12.37 30.81 -35.61
N ARG A 38 13.56 30.69 -35.00
CA ARG A 38 13.78 29.96 -33.75
C ARG A 38 12.94 30.63 -32.67
N SER A 39 11.67 30.24 -32.56
CA SER A 39 10.89 30.46 -31.37
C SER A 39 11.61 29.71 -30.26
N ALA A 40 12.26 30.47 -29.37
CA ALA A 40 12.84 29.93 -28.17
C ALA A 40 11.72 29.23 -27.41
N LYS A 41 11.65 27.89 -27.54
CA LYS A 41 10.88 27.05 -26.64
C LYS A 41 11.42 27.36 -25.26
N LYS A 42 10.72 28.25 -24.54
CA LYS A 42 10.89 28.43 -23.10
C LYS A 42 10.72 27.04 -22.53
N ALA A 43 11.83 26.39 -22.21
CA ALA A 43 11.82 25.10 -21.55
C ALA A 43 10.95 25.32 -20.31
N ARG A 44 9.77 24.70 -20.31
CA ARG A 44 8.84 24.74 -19.18
C ARG A 44 9.66 24.28 -18.00
N TYR A 45 9.99 25.22 -17.12
CA TYR A 45 10.79 24.95 -15.94
C TYR A 45 9.88 24.14 -15.03
N GLU A 46 9.93 22.82 -15.19
CA GLU A 46 9.31 21.90 -14.23
C GLU A 46 9.97 22.20 -12.88
N PRO A 47 9.20 22.69 -11.89
CA PRO A 47 9.78 22.98 -10.59
C PRO A 47 10.38 21.69 -10.07
N LYS A 48 11.70 21.69 -9.85
CA LYS A 48 12.41 20.58 -9.22
C LYS A 48 11.65 20.27 -7.93
N THR A 49 10.97 19.13 -7.92
CA THR A 49 10.16 18.70 -6.78
C THR A 49 11.07 18.73 -5.56
N THR A 50 10.70 19.59 -4.59
CA THR A 50 11.43 19.74 -3.34
C THR A 50 11.47 18.36 -2.69
N GLN A 51 12.65 17.75 -2.69
CA GLN A 51 12.85 16.44 -2.10
C GLN A 51 12.38 16.51 -0.64
N SER A 52 11.42 15.65 -0.29
CA SER A 52 10.89 15.55 1.06
C SER A 52 12.02 15.21 2.03
N ARG A 53 12.33 16.14 2.94
CA ARG A 53 13.35 15.95 3.97
C ARG A 53 12.70 15.51 5.28
N ILE A 54 13.40 14.66 6.02
CA ILE A 54 13.00 14.29 7.38
C ILE A 54 13.03 15.57 8.24
N PRO A 55 12.00 15.82 9.08
CA PRO A 55 12.02 16.88 10.08
C PRO A 55 13.29 16.83 10.93
N THR A 56 13.87 17.99 11.23
CA THR A 56 15.08 18.11 12.07
C THR A 56 14.77 18.48 13.52
N ASN A 57 13.50 18.72 13.85
CA ASN A 57 13.06 19.10 15.19
C ASN A 57 12.82 17.85 16.05
N LEU A 58 13.53 17.73 17.17
CA LEU A 58 13.43 16.56 18.06
C LEU A 58 11.99 16.32 18.55
N ARG A 59 11.28 17.38 18.96
CA ARG A 59 9.91 17.29 19.45
C ARG A 59 8.94 16.72 18.41
N SER A 60 9.06 17.14 17.14
CA SER A 60 8.18 16.62 16.09
C SER A 60 8.50 15.18 15.74
N ILE A 61 9.78 14.79 15.73
CA ILE A 61 10.20 13.40 15.51
C ILE A 61 9.64 12.48 16.59
N VAL A 62 9.74 12.86 17.86
CA VAL A 62 9.24 12.05 18.98
C VAL A 62 7.72 11.84 18.88
N THR A 63 6.96 12.91 18.56
CA THR A 63 5.50 12.81 18.39
C THR A 63 5.13 11.90 17.21
N LEU A 64 5.79 12.06 16.06
CA LEU A 64 5.55 11.23 14.87
C LEU A 64 5.92 9.76 15.13
N LYS A 65 7.03 9.50 15.82
CA LYS A 65 7.45 8.15 16.22
C LYS A 65 6.40 7.50 17.13
N LYS A 66 5.90 8.21 18.14
CA LYS A 66 4.84 7.69 19.04
C LYS A 66 3.57 7.36 18.26
N SER A 67 3.13 8.24 17.35
CA SER A 67 1.98 7.98 16.48
C SER A 67 2.17 6.73 15.61
N LEU A 68 3.34 6.57 15.01
CA LEU A 68 3.66 5.38 14.21
C LEU A 68 3.71 4.11 15.03
N SER A 69 4.29 4.15 16.22
CA SER A 69 4.30 2.98 17.12
C SER A 69 2.88 2.54 17.44
N LYS A 70 1.97 3.47 17.75
CA LYS A 70 0.55 3.16 17.98
C LYS A 70 -0.10 2.52 16.75
N LYS A 71 0.16 3.06 15.54
CA LYS A 71 -0.37 2.50 14.29
C LYS A 71 0.20 1.11 13.94
N LEU A 72 1.39 0.79 14.41
CA LEU A 72 2.06 -0.48 14.15
C LEU A 72 1.76 -1.55 15.22
N MET A 73 1.17 -1.19 16.36
CA MET A 73 0.77 -2.16 17.38
C MET A 73 -0.28 -3.13 16.79
N GLY A 74 -0.05 -4.43 16.96
CA GLY A 74 -0.95 -5.47 16.46
C GLY A 74 -0.90 -5.71 14.95
N THR A 75 -0.01 -5.03 14.21
CA THR A 75 0.17 -5.29 12.77
C THR A 75 1.30 -6.29 12.52
N ASP A 76 1.07 -7.21 11.58
CA ASP A 76 2.07 -8.20 11.18
C ASP A 76 3.34 -7.55 10.62
N ILE A 77 4.47 -8.26 10.73
CA ILE A 77 5.80 -7.79 10.31
C ILE A 77 5.83 -7.42 8.82
N THR A 78 5.10 -8.19 8.01
CA THR A 78 4.99 -8.04 6.56
C THR A 78 4.02 -6.94 6.15
N GLU A 79 3.09 -6.59 7.03
CA GLU A 79 2.13 -5.52 6.78
C GLU A 79 2.75 -4.15 7.08
N ASN A 80 2.35 -3.14 6.29
CA ASN A 80 2.74 -1.75 6.50
C ASN A 80 4.26 -1.48 6.49
N LEU A 81 5.00 -2.14 5.59
CA LEU A 81 6.44 -1.92 5.37
C LEU A 81 6.80 -0.42 5.34
N SER A 82 5.99 0.40 4.66
CA SER A 82 6.21 1.85 4.60
C SER A 82 6.26 2.50 5.99
N LEU A 83 5.33 2.16 6.89
CA LEU A 83 5.28 2.73 8.24
C LEU A 83 6.48 2.28 9.09
N ARG A 84 6.96 1.05 8.87
CA ARG A 84 8.17 0.52 9.54
C ARG A 84 9.42 1.24 9.07
N VAL A 85 9.55 1.43 7.75
CA VAL A 85 10.62 2.26 7.13
C VAL A 85 10.64 3.66 7.76
N PHE A 86 9.47 4.27 7.95
CA PHE A 86 9.35 5.57 8.63
C PHE A 86 9.78 5.56 10.08
N ARG A 87 9.29 4.58 10.85
CA ARG A 87 9.62 4.46 12.27
C ARG A 87 11.13 4.32 12.46
N ALA A 88 11.79 3.51 11.62
CA ALA A 88 13.24 3.36 11.61
C ALA A 88 13.94 4.69 11.25
N ALA A 89 13.43 5.41 10.24
CA ALA A 89 13.96 6.72 9.86
C ALA A 89 13.94 7.74 11.01
N PHE A 90 12.81 7.82 11.70
CA PHE A 90 12.66 8.72 12.84
C PHE A 90 13.53 8.31 14.02
N LEU A 91 13.66 7.01 14.29
CA LEU A 91 14.52 6.50 15.34
C LEU A 91 16.01 6.84 15.08
N MET A 92 16.47 6.66 13.84
CA MET A 92 17.85 7.04 13.48
C MET A 92 18.08 8.55 13.54
N GLN A 93 17.11 9.36 13.10
CA GLN A 93 17.21 10.81 13.16
C GLN A 93 17.22 11.32 14.61
N GLU A 94 16.38 10.73 15.48
CA GLU A 94 16.34 11.04 16.91
C GLU A 94 17.68 10.75 17.58
N ASN A 95 18.23 9.54 17.38
CA ASN A 95 19.52 9.17 17.93
C ASN A 95 20.63 10.12 17.48
N TYR A 96 20.66 10.47 16.19
CA TYR A 96 21.61 11.43 15.66
C TYR A 96 21.48 12.83 16.29
N LEU A 97 20.24 13.33 16.46
CA LEU A 97 20.02 14.64 17.07
C LEU A 97 20.39 14.66 18.57
N LEU A 98 20.11 13.56 19.29
CA LEU A 98 20.52 13.41 20.68
C LEU A 98 22.03 13.36 20.83
N GLU A 99 22.72 12.59 19.97
CA GLU A 99 24.18 12.52 19.95
C GLU A 99 24.79 13.89 19.63
N LYS A 100 24.27 14.56 18.60
CA LYS A 100 24.68 15.92 18.23
C LYS A 100 24.50 16.91 19.38
N ARG A 101 23.40 16.81 20.14
CA ARG A 101 23.17 17.67 21.31
C ARG A 101 24.21 17.39 22.41
N LYS A 102 24.49 16.13 22.71
CA LYS A 102 25.46 15.71 23.75
C LYS A 102 26.89 16.10 23.41
N THR A 103 27.31 15.95 22.16
CA THR A 103 28.70 16.25 21.73
C THR A 103 28.93 17.74 21.53
N SER A 104 27.90 18.48 21.10
CA SER A 104 27.98 19.94 20.94
C SER A 104 28.21 20.67 22.25
N THR A 105 27.64 20.17 23.36
CA THR A 105 27.82 20.79 24.68
C THR A 105 29.17 20.45 25.31
N LYS A 106 29.69 19.23 25.12
CA LYS A 106 30.89 18.77 25.84
C LYS A 106 32.21 19.13 25.16
N ASN A 107 32.30 19.09 23.82
CA ASN A 107 33.62 19.05 23.15
C ASN A 107 33.74 19.94 21.91
N GLY A 108 32.71 20.70 21.51
CA GLY A 108 32.73 21.50 20.28
C GLY A 108 32.97 20.70 18.98
N ARG A 109 33.02 19.37 19.06
CA ARG A 109 33.32 18.48 17.94
C ARG A 109 32.14 18.44 16.98
N LYS A 110 32.43 18.67 15.69
CA LYS A 110 31.44 18.57 14.61
C LYS A 110 31.04 17.11 14.40
N VAL A 111 29.79 16.78 14.67
CA VAL A 111 29.24 15.44 14.34
C VAL A 111 29.02 15.34 12.84
N LYS A 112 29.48 14.23 12.24
CA LYS A 112 29.28 13.96 10.82
C LYS A 112 27.79 13.77 10.52
N PRO A 113 27.28 14.23 9.36
CA PRO A 113 25.88 14.07 9.01
C PRO A 113 25.50 12.59 8.92
N ALA A 114 24.38 12.22 9.53
CA ALA A 114 23.89 10.84 9.48
C ALA A 114 23.42 10.48 8.06
N LYS A 115 23.97 9.40 7.50
CA LYS A 115 23.55 8.83 6.20
C LYS A 115 22.29 7.96 6.35
N ILE A 116 21.23 8.53 6.92
CA ILE A 116 20.02 7.80 7.33
C ILE A 116 19.36 7.10 6.15
N GLN A 117 19.19 7.80 5.03
CA GLN A 117 18.58 7.24 3.83
C GLN A 117 19.31 5.98 3.34
N ALA A 118 20.64 6.05 3.19
CA ALA A 118 21.44 4.92 2.74
C ALA A 118 21.28 3.71 3.66
N ARG A 119 21.34 3.95 4.98
CA ARG A 119 21.24 2.88 5.98
C ARG A 119 19.86 2.23 6.02
N ILE A 120 18.80 2.99 5.79
CA ILE A 120 17.43 2.43 5.70
C ILE A 120 17.25 1.65 4.41
N CYS A 121 17.76 2.17 3.29
CA CYS A 121 17.70 1.47 2.01
C CYS A 121 18.39 0.10 2.10
N GLU A 122 19.54 0.05 2.78
CA GLU A 122 20.26 -1.18 3.09
C GLU A 122 19.47 -2.12 4.01
N LEU A 123 18.99 -1.64 5.17
CA LEU A 123 18.28 -2.46 6.15
C LEU A 123 16.97 -3.08 5.63
N PHE A 124 16.23 -2.34 4.81
CA PHE A 124 14.93 -2.79 4.30
C PHE A 124 15.01 -3.32 2.87
N GLY A 125 16.20 -3.34 2.24
CA GLY A 125 16.36 -3.76 0.85
C GLY A 125 15.55 -2.94 -0.15
N ILE A 126 15.34 -1.65 0.12
CA ILE A 126 14.53 -0.75 -0.72
C ILE A 126 15.41 0.20 -1.54
N SER A 127 14.96 0.53 -2.75
CA SER A 127 15.66 1.50 -3.58
C SER A 127 15.51 2.93 -3.05
N THR A 128 16.54 3.76 -3.26
CA THR A 128 16.55 5.18 -2.89
C THR A 128 15.33 5.95 -3.41
N PRO A 129 14.88 5.78 -4.68
CA PRO A 129 13.66 6.41 -5.17
C PRO A 129 12.40 5.94 -4.44
N THR A 130 12.30 4.64 -4.12
CA THR A 130 11.18 4.09 -3.34
C THR A 130 11.13 4.71 -1.95
N TYR A 131 12.28 4.83 -1.28
CA TYR A 131 12.38 5.51 0.01
C TYR A 131 11.90 6.97 -0.07
N CYS A 132 12.36 7.73 -1.07
CA CYS A 132 11.92 9.12 -1.27
C CYS A 132 10.40 9.21 -1.51
N ALA A 133 9.85 8.30 -2.31
CA ALA A 133 8.42 8.24 -2.60
C ALA A 133 7.61 7.92 -1.34
N ILE A 134 8.05 6.91 -0.57
CA ILE A 134 7.51 6.58 0.76
C ILE A 134 7.50 7.87 1.59
N LEU A 135 8.68 8.47 1.81
CA LEU A 135 8.90 9.67 2.62
C LEU A 135 8.00 10.83 2.23
N SER A 136 7.92 11.13 0.93
CA SER A 136 7.10 12.23 0.41
C SER A 136 5.61 12.04 0.68
N ASN A 137 5.09 10.82 0.52
CA ASN A 137 3.67 10.54 0.67
C ASN A 137 3.21 10.69 2.13
N TYR A 138 3.95 10.11 3.08
CA TYR A 138 3.59 10.22 4.48
C TYR A 138 3.74 11.63 5.04
N LEU A 139 4.71 12.40 4.57
CA LEU A 139 4.86 13.79 5.04
C LEU A 139 3.72 14.68 4.55
N LYS A 140 3.11 14.37 3.39
CA LYS A 140 1.93 15.06 2.87
C LYS A 140 0.66 14.62 3.59
N ASP A 141 0.37 13.31 3.57
CA ASP A 141 -0.97 12.81 3.89
C ASP A 141 -1.03 12.04 5.20
N ARG A 142 0.11 11.76 5.84
CA ARG A 142 0.23 10.90 7.05
C ARG A 142 -0.33 9.49 6.85
N THR A 143 -0.50 9.09 5.60
CA THR A 143 -0.98 7.77 5.17
C THR A 143 0.18 6.84 4.88
N ALA A 144 -0.07 5.54 4.98
CA ALA A 144 0.89 4.53 4.56
C ALA A 144 1.15 4.65 3.06
N TYR A 145 2.41 4.54 2.65
CA TYR A 145 2.75 4.47 1.24
C TYR A 145 2.35 3.11 0.70
N ALA A 146 1.17 3.04 0.09
CA ALA A 146 0.84 1.98 -0.82
C ALA A 146 1.74 2.16 -2.04
N SER A 147 2.77 1.33 -2.17
CA SER A 147 3.63 1.31 -3.35
C SER A 147 2.77 1.29 -4.60
N GLY A 148 2.75 2.40 -5.33
CA GLY A 148 2.04 2.57 -6.59
C GLY A 148 2.53 1.63 -7.70
N LYS A 149 3.47 0.71 -7.44
CA LYS A 149 3.61 -0.50 -8.28
C LYS A 149 2.43 -1.47 -8.15
N PHE A 150 1.40 -1.10 -7.39
CA PHE A 150 0.04 -1.64 -7.42
C PHE A 150 -0.94 -0.77 -8.24
N ARG A 151 -0.52 0.35 -8.86
CA ARG A 151 -1.40 1.16 -9.71
C ARG A 151 -1.70 0.53 -11.07
N ASP A 152 -0.89 -0.42 -11.53
CA ASP A 152 -1.11 -1.10 -12.83
C ASP A 152 -1.19 -2.64 -12.72
N GLY A 153 -1.76 -3.18 -11.63
CA GLY A 153 -2.40 -4.51 -11.71
C GLY A 153 -2.00 -5.61 -10.72
N ARG A 154 -2.00 -5.34 -9.39
CA ARG A 154 -1.91 -6.42 -8.38
C ARG A 154 -2.65 -6.13 -7.07
N SER A 155 -3.53 -5.14 -7.00
CA SER A 155 -4.29 -5.00 -5.75
C SER A 155 -5.40 -6.04 -5.76
N GLY A 156 -5.36 -6.97 -4.80
CA GLY A 156 -6.47 -7.85 -4.49
C GLY A 156 -7.80 -7.10 -4.45
N ASN A 157 -8.89 -7.84 -4.63
CA ASN A 157 -10.25 -7.33 -4.75
C ASN A 157 -10.54 -6.26 -3.69
N ARG A 158 -10.65 -5.01 -4.11
CA ARG A 158 -10.91 -3.84 -3.26
C ARG A 158 -12.38 -3.69 -2.91
N SER A 159 -13.26 -4.40 -3.61
CA SER A 159 -14.70 -4.39 -3.38
C SER A 159 -15.27 -5.81 -3.39
N VAL A 160 -16.39 -6.02 -2.68
CA VAL A 160 -17.16 -7.29 -2.70
C VAL A 160 -17.70 -7.61 -4.11
N LYS A 161 -17.69 -6.62 -5.01
CA LYS A 161 -18.09 -6.75 -6.43
C LYS A 161 -16.94 -7.15 -7.35
N GLU A 162 -15.68 -7.06 -6.91
CA GLU A 162 -14.53 -7.54 -7.66
C GLU A 162 -14.42 -9.07 -7.59
N THR A 163 -13.75 -9.65 -8.60
CA THR A 163 -13.68 -11.08 -8.88
C THR A 163 -13.58 -11.96 -7.64
N ARG A 164 -14.38 -13.03 -7.52
CA ARG A 164 -14.35 -13.93 -6.33
C ARG A 164 -13.02 -14.63 -6.08
N ILE A 165 -12.11 -14.58 -7.05
CA ILE A 165 -10.76 -15.12 -6.94
C ILE A 165 -9.91 -14.04 -6.28
N PRO A 166 -9.26 -14.30 -5.13
CA PRO A 166 -8.35 -13.35 -4.53
C PRO A 166 -7.22 -13.01 -5.51
N ASP A 167 -7.15 -11.77 -6.00
CA ASP A 167 -6.04 -11.30 -6.84
C ASP A 167 -4.79 -11.06 -5.98
N THR A 168 -4.21 -12.16 -5.50
CA THR A 168 -3.00 -12.18 -4.67
C THR A 168 -1.86 -12.82 -5.44
N LEU A 169 -0.63 -12.40 -5.14
CA LEU A 169 0.57 -12.96 -5.75
C LEU A 169 0.70 -14.47 -5.51
N ALA A 170 0.26 -14.96 -4.36
CA ALA A 170 0.22 -16.39 -4.04
C ALA A 170 -0.70 -17.16 -5.00
N VAL A 171 -1.93 -16.66 -5.22
CA VAL A 171 -2.88 -17.27 -6.16
C VAL A 171 -2.36 -17.22 -7.59
N GLN A 172 -1.77 -16.09 -8.01
CA GLN A 172 -1.17 -15.95 -9.34
C GLN A 172 -0.01 -16.93 -9.57
N ILE A 173 0.85 -17.13 -8.57
CA ILE A 173 1.95 -18.12 -8.64
C ILE A 173 1.37 -19.53 -8.73
N LEU A 174 0.40 -19.86 -7.89
CA LEU A 174 -0.22 -21.18 -7.86
C LEU A 174 -0.90 -21.54 -9.20
N VAL A 175 -1.67 -20.61 -9.77
CA VAL A 175 -2.27 -20.79 -11.11
C VAL A 175 -1.19 -20.95 -12.18
N ARG A 176 -0.11 -20.17 -12.11
CA ARG A 176 0.99 -20.25 -13.08
C ARG A 176 1.71 -21.60 -12.99
N ASP A 177 1.94 -22.10 -11.79
CA ASP A 177 2.64 -23.38 -11.58
C ASP A 177 1.78 -24.55 -12.02
N PHE A 178 0.47 -24.49 -11.76
CA PHE A 178 -0.48 -25.45 -12.31
C PHE A 178 -0.47 -25.48 -13.85
N ILE A 179 -0.54 -24.31 -14.50
CA ILE A 179 -0.49 -24.21 -15.97
C ILE A 179 0.86 -24.70 -16.50
N ARG A 180 1.97 -24.37 -15.84
CA ARG A 180 3.31 -24.86 -16.21
C ARG A 180 3.38 -26.39 -16.13
N GLY A 181 2.88 -26.99 -15.05
CA GLY A 181 2.85 -28.44 -14.88
C GLY A 181 2.01 -29.15 -15.96
N LYS A 182 0.84 -28.60 -16.30
CA LYS A 182 -0.01 -29.11 -17.38
C LYS A 182 0.61 -28.92 -18.76
N ARG A 183 1.25 -27.79 -19.02
CA ARG A 183 1.97 -27.52 -20.27
C ARG A 183 3.19 -28.42 -20.47
N ALA A 184 3.92 -28.74 -19.40
CA ALA A 184 5.02 -29.71 -19.45
C ALA A 184 4.52 -31.09 -19.91
N LYS A 185 3.28 -31.46 -19.55
CA LYS A 185 2.58 -32.67 -20.00
C LYS A 185 1.92 -32.53 -21.38
N ARG A 186 2.10 -31.39 -22.07
CA ARG A 186 1.47 -31.03 -23.35
C ARG A 186 -0.07 -31.01 -23.31
N GLU A 187 -0.66 -30.85 -22.13
CA GLU A 187 -2.11 -30.72 -21.96
C GLU A 187 -2.54 -29.25 -22.10
N ARG A 188 -3.67 -29.01 -22.78
CA ARG A 188 -4.31 -27.67 -22.81
C ARG A 188 -5.07 -27.47 -21.51
N VAL A 189 -4.94 -26.27 -20.94
CA VAL A 189 -5.63 -25.88 -19.70
C VAL A 189 -6.80 -24.96 -20.03
N THR A 190 -8.00 -25.32 -19.57
CA THR A 190 -9.21 -24.49 -19.67
C THR A 190 -9.42 -23.66 -18.41
N ALA A 191 -10.15 -22.55 -18.51
CA ALA A 191 -10.49 -21.72 -17.36
C ALA A 191 -11.26 -22.49 -16.27
N ARG A 192 -12.08 -23.48 -16.67
CA ARG A 192 -12.79 -24.37 -15.75
C ARG A 192 -11.82 -25.21 -14.92
N GLN A 193 -10.80 -25.80 -15.55
CA GLN A 193 -9.78 -26.59 -14.84
C GLN A 193 -8.95 -25.74 -13.87
N VAL A 194 -8.70 -24.47 -14.20
CA VAL A 194 -8.05 -23.53 -13.27
C VAL A 194 -8.96 -23.27 -12.07
N LEU A 195 -10.26 -23.07 -12.29
CA LEU A 195 -11.22 -22.88 -11.21
C LEU A 195 -11.34 -24.13 -10.32
N ASP A 196 -11.46 -25.31 -10.91
CA ASP A 196 -11.51 -26.60 -10.19
C ASP A 196 -10.23 -26.80 -9.35
N HIS A 197 -9.07 -26.42 -9.88
CA HIS A 197 -7.82 -26.46 -9.14
C HIS A 197 -7.84 -25.49 -7.93
N LEU A 198 -8.31 -24.26 -8.10
CA LEU A 198 -8.41 -23.30 -7.00
C LEU A 198 -9.42 -23.73 -5.92
N VAL A 199 -10.48 -24.44 -6.30
CA VAL A 199 -11.40 -25.08 -5.34
C VAL A 199 -10.71 -26.24 -4.62
N SER A 200 -9.99 -27.11 -5.34
CA SER A 200 -9.29 -28.26 -4.74
C SER A 200 -8.22 -27.87 -3.71
N VAL A 201 -7.62 -26.68 -3.85
CA VAL A 201 -6.61 -26.13 -2.93
C VAL A 201 -7.26 -25.24 -1.86
N ASN A 202 -8.59 -25.25 -1.74
CA ASN A 202 -9.37 -24.47 -0.77
C ASN A 202 -9.14 -22.95 -0.83
N ILE A 203 -8.78 -22.41 -2.01
CA ILE A 203 -8.60 -20.97 -2.21
C ILE A 203 -9.96 -20.29 -2.47
N ILE A 204 -10.89 -21.00 -3.11
CA ILE A 204 -12.24 -20.52 -3.40
C ILE A 204 -13.22 -21.55 -2.85
N SER A 205 -14.22 -21.09 -2.09
CA SER A 205 -15.38 -21.90 -1.73
C SER A 205 -16.54 -21.59 -2.68
N VAL A 206 -17.01 -22.61 -3.39
CA VAL A 206 -18.18 -22.54 -4.27
C VAL A 206 -19.23 -23.49 -3.71
N GLU A 207 -20.44 -23.00 -3.48
CA GLU A 207 -21.59 -23.85 -3.15
C GLU A 207 -21.92 -24.70 -4.40
N THR A 208 -21.54 -25.98 -4.36
CA THR A 208 -21.94 -26.98 -5.35
C THR A 208 -23.27 -27.60 -4.95
N GLY A 209 -24.22 -27.66 -5.89
CA GLY A 209 -25.48 -28.38 -5.69
C GLY A 209 -25.28 -29.90 -5.65
N GLU A 210 -26.35 -30.64 -5.35
CA GLU A 210 -26.36 -32.10 -5.24
C GLU A 210 -25.90 -32.81 -6.54
N ASP A 211 -26.06 -32.14 -7.69
CA ASP A 211 -25.65 -32.66 -9.01
C ASP A 211 -24.16 -32.40 -9.35
N GLY A 212 -23.38 -31.83 -8.43
CA GLY A 212 -21.98 -31.44 -8.67
C GLY A 212 -21.81 -30.23 -9.62
N VAL A 213 -22.91 -29.60 -10.02
CA VAL A 213 -22.92 -28.38 -10.83
C VAL A 213 -22.72 -27.16 -9.92
N MET A 214 -21.77 -26.30 -10.26
CA MET A 214 -21.55 -25.03 -9.54
C MET A 214 -22.80 -24.15 -9.68
N ILE A 215 -23.45 -23.79 -8.56
CA ILE A 215 -24.64 -22.93 -8.58
C ILE A 215 -24.17 -21.46 -8.67
N PRO A 216 -24.46 -20.73 -9.76
CA PRO A 216 -24.20 -19.30 -9.79
C PRO A 216 -25.13 -18.62 -8.77
N LYS A 217 -24.61 -17.88 -7.78
CA LYS A 217 -25.44 -17.20 -6.75
C LYS A 217 -26.48 -16.21 -7.31
N ALA A 218 -26.45 -15.89 -8.60
CA ALA A 218 -27.57 -15.22 -9.27
C ALA A 218 -28.91 -15.97 -9.09
N PHE A 219 -28.87 -17.30 -8.89
CA PHE A 219 -30.04 -18.12 -8.59
C PHE A 219 -30.38 -18.15 -7.09
N ALA A 220 -29.39 -18.17 -6.20
CA ALA A 220 -29.63 -18.11 -4.75
C ALA A 220 -30.28 -16.78 -4.31
N ASN A 221 -29.87 -15.65 -4.88
CA ASN A 221 -30.52 -14.36 -4.64
C ASN A 221 -31.90 -14.25 -5.29
N LYS A 222 -32.14 -14.92 -6.44
CA LYS A 222 -33.47 -14.95 -7.06
C LYS A 222 -34.49 -15.66 -6.18
N GLU A 223 -34.10 -16.74 -5.51
CA GLU A 223 -35.01 -17.45 -4.60
C GLU A 223 -35.35 -16.59 -3.37
N HIS A 224 -34.37 -15.87 -2.80
CA HIS A 224 -34.62 -14.96 -1.69
C HIS A 224 -35.46 -13.73 -2.09
N LEU A 225 -35.23 -13.17 -3.29
CA LEU A 225 -36.08 -12.11 -3.87
C LEU A 225 -37.49 -12.63 -4.21
N GLN A 226 -37.62 -13.86 -4.70
CA GLN A 226 -38.92 -14.50 -4.95
C GLN A 226 -39.68 -14.68 -3.63
N ARG A 227 -39.05 -15.23 -2.58
CA ARG A 227 -39.66 -15.35 -1.24
C ARG A 227 -40.10 -13.98 -0.68
N ARG A 228 -39.27 -12.94 -0.81
CA ARG A 228 -39.64 -11.56 -0.42
C ARG A 228 -40.82 -11.02 -1.23
N SER A 229 -40.86 -11.29 -2.54
CA SER A 229 -41.97 -10.86 -3.39
C SER A 229 -43.27 -11.58 -3.02
N VAL A 230 -43.24 -12.90 -2.78
CA VAL A 230 -44.40 -13.68 -2.33
C VAL A 230 -44.91 -13.20 -0.97
N GLN A 231 -44.03 -12.93 -0.01
CA GLN A 231 -44.42 -12.31 1.28
C GLN A 231 -45.05 -10.93 1.10
N LYS A 232 -44.51 -10.09 0.20
CA LYS A 232 -45.06 -8.77 -0.10
C LYS A 232 -46.46 -8.84 -0.73
N TRP A 233 -46.71 -9.86 -1.56
CA TRP A 233 -48.02 -10.08 -2.18
C TRP A 233 -49.04 -10.72 -1.22
N GLN A 234 -48.60 -11.61 -0.33
CA GLN A 234 -49.46 -12.21 0.69
C GLN A 234 -49.84 -11.23 1.80
N GLY A 235 -48.92 -10.34 2.21
CA GLY A 235 -49.21 -9.28 3.19
C GLY A 235 -50.20 -8.22 2.70
N ARG A 236 -50.32 -8.01 1.38
CA ARG A 236 -51.27 -7.02 0.81
C ARG A 236 -52.71 -7.52 0.67
N ARG A 237 -52.98 -8.82 0.79
CA ARG A 237 -54.37 -9.32 0.74
C ARG A 237 -55.17 -9.11 2.03
N GLY A 238 -54.53 -8.65 3.11
CA GLY A 238 -55.20 -8.41 4.40
C GLY A 238 -55.52 -6.94 4.72
N ASP A 239 -54.91 -5.98 4.02
CA ASP A 239 -55.00 -4.56 4.39
C ASP A 239 -55.95 -3.73 3.51
N ASP A 240 -56.44 -4.28 2.40
CA ASP A 240 -57.39 -3.58 1.52
C ASP A 240 -58.82 -3.51 2.11
N GLU A 241 -59.13 -4.24 3.19
CA GLU A 241 -60.44 -4.13 3.89
C GLU A 241 -60.53 -2.94 4.86
N LYS A 242 -59.41 -2.27 5.19
CA LYS A 242 -59.42 -1.14 6.13
C LYS A 242 -59.41 0.26 5.49
N MET A 243 -59.24 0.35 4.16
CA MET A 243 -59.13 1.62 3.45
C MET A 243 -60.48 2.32 3.15
N CYS A 244 -61.62 1.68 3.39
CA CYS A 244 -62.93 2.28 3.07
C CYS A 244 -63.64 2.97 4.26
N ARG A 245 -62.95 3.33 5.36
CA ARG A 245 -63.62 3.87 6.55
C ARG A 245 -63.23 5.27 7.07
N ASN A 246 -62.24 5.94 6.50
CA ASN A 246 -61.77 7.24 7.05
C ASN A 246 -61.81 8.39 6.03
N TYR A 247 -62.94 8.57 5.33
CA TYR A 247 -63.27 9.82 4.64
C TYR A 247 -64.44 10.49 5.38
N ASP A 248 -64.19 10.92 6.62
CA ASP A 248 -65.07 11.83 7.36
C ASP A 248 -64.29 12.38 8.56
N GLN A 249 -63.32 13.25 8.30
CA GLN A 249 -62.88 14.30 9.21
C GLN A 249 -61.94 15.25 8.46
N VAL A 250 -62.57 16.21 7.83
CA VAL A 250 -62.03 17.51 7.44
C VAL A 250 -62.02 18.42 8.68
N ASP A 251 -61.29 19.53 8.59
CA ASP A 251 -61.15 20.63 9.55
C ASP A 251 -60.12 20.43 10.67
N SER A 252 -58.91 20.97 10.45
CA SER A 252 -58.59 22.29 10.98
C SER A 252 -57.19 22.70 10.54
N GLU A 253 -57.14 23.81 9.80
CA GLU A 253 -55.98 24.68 9.59
C GLU A 253 -55.39 25.07 10.95
N ASP A 254 -54.06 25.21 11.04
CA ASP A 254 -53.42 26.30 11.78
C ASP A 254 -51.92 26.33 11.43
N ASP A 255 -51.53 27.50 10.95
CA ASP A 255 -50.18 27.97 10.69
C ASP A 255 -49.33 27.93 11.97
N ASP A 256 -48.04 27.59 11.86
CA ASP A 256 -47.06 28.18 12.79
C ASP A 256 -45.66 28.26 12.15
N GLU A 257 -45.24 29.50 11.89
CA GLU A 257 -43.91 29.90 11.47
C GLU A 257 -43.00 29.90 12.72
N GLY A 258 -42.24 28.83 12.91
CA GLY A 258 -41.27 28.69 14.01
C GLY A 258 -39.86 29.07 13.59
N ASP A 259 -39.57 30.36 13.62
CA ASP A 259 -38.24 30.96 13.66
C ASP A 259 -37.47 30.45 14.89
N SER A 260 -36.23 30.00 14.73
CA SER A 260 -35.31 29.78 15.86
C SER A 260 -33.88 30.05 15.43
N GLU A 261 -33.51 31.31 15.62
CA GLU A 261 -32.15 31.75 15.86
C GLU A 261 -31.63 31.17 17.20
N ASP A 262 -30.30 31.23 17.33
CA ASP A 262 -29.51 31.09 18.56
C ASP A 262 -29.33 29.67 19.13
N ASP A 263 -28.07 29.24 19.28
CA ASP A 263 -27.39 29.54 20.53
C ASP A 263 -25.88 29.23 20.47
N HIS A 264 -25.13 30.14 21.06
CA HIS A 264 -23.71 30.05 21.31
C HIS A 264 -23.42 28.97 22.37
N SER A 265 -22.43 28.12 22.13
CA SER A 265 -21.72 27.48 23.24
C SER A 265 -20.22 27.66 23.06
N GLU A 266 -19.74 28.77 23.63
CA GLU A 266 -18.37 28.88 24.13
C GLU A 266 -18.15 27.77 25.16
N ILE A 267 -17.32 26.79 24.84
CA ILE A 267 -16.77 25.89 25.84
C ILE A 267 -15.47 26.52 26.34
N SER A 268 -15.61 27.22 27.45
CA SER A 268 -14.52 27.65 28.32
C SER A 268 -14.00 26.50 29.18
N ASP A 269 -12.78 26.73 29.66
CA ASP A 269 -12.18 26.22 30.89
C ASP A 269 -11.70 24.77 31.01
N GLY A 270 -10.41 24.71 31.37
CA GLY A 270 -10.10 24.25 32.72
C GLY A 270 -9.48 22.86 32.79
N THR A 271 -8.16 22.79 32.60
CA THR A 271 -7.33 21.83 33.36
C THR A 271 -6.00 22.48 33.70
N ASP A 272 -6.02 23.21 34.81
CA ASP A 272 -4.92 23.28 35.78
C ASP A 272 -4.65 21.89 36.39
N LEU A 273 -3.50 21.78 37.08
CA LEU A 273 -2.94 20.61 37.78
C LEU A 273 -2.22 19.61 36.83
N GLU A 274 -0.96 19.23 37.03
CA GLU A 274 -0.23 19.14 38.29
C GLU A 274 1.29 19.16 38.03
N LYS A 275 1.97 19.90 38.90
CA LYS A 275 3.41 20.08 38.98
C LYS A 275 4.01 18.86 39.70
N ALA A 276 4.59 17.93 38.97
CA ALA A 276 5.42 16.88 39.56
C ALA A 276 6.85 17.43 39.82
N PRO A 277 7.42 17.24 41.02
CA PRO A 277 8.78 17.66 41.35
C PRO A 277 9.85 16.80 40.64
N PRO A 278 11.07 17.32 40.45
CA PRO A 278 12.19 16.56 39.92
C PRO A 278 12.79 15.67 41.02
N ASP A 279 12.74 14.35 40.80
CA ASP A 279 13.57 13.42 41.57
C ASP A 279 15.00 13.46 41.00
N ASP A 280 15.84 14.20 41.71
CA ASP A 280 17.29 14.04 41.70
C ASP A 280 17.63 12.68 42.35
N VAL A 281 17.97 11.70 41.52
CA VAL A 281 18.68 10.49 41.97
C VAL A 281 20.08 10.56 41.39
N GLU A 282 20.98 11.09 42.19
CA GLU A 282 22.43 10.93 42.04
C GLU A 282 22.78 9.46 42.26
N GLU A 283 23.15 8.74 41.19
CA GLU A 283 23.83 7.47 41.34
C GLU A 283 25.35 7.69 41.43
N PRO A 284 26.02 7.15 42.47
CA PRO A 284 27.45 7.31 42.69
C PRO A 284 28.28 6.47 41.72
N TRP A 285 29.32 7.11 41.19
CA TRP A 285 30.42 6.50 40.48
C TRP A 285 31.07 5.42 41.35
N THR A 286 31.08 4.18 40.88
CA THR A 286 32.01 3.16 41.38
C THR A 286 33.14 3.05 40.37
N GLU A 287 34.26 3.68 40.71
CA GLU A 287 35.58 3.28 40.25
C GLU A 287 35.79 1.81 40.62
N MET A 288 36.17 0.98 39.65
CA MET A 288 36.87 -0.26 39.95
C MET A 288 38.25 -0.19 39.32
N GLU A 289 39.21 -0.25 40.23
CA GLU A 289 40.64 -0.26 40.06
C GLU A 289 41.14 -1.45 39.23
N GLU A 290 42.32 -1.21 38.67
CA GLU A 290 43.22 -2.14 38.03
C GLU A 290 43.63 -3.31 38.95
N VAL A 291 43.66 -4.52 38.39
CA VAL A 291 44.68 -5.56 38.67
C VAL A 291 45.01 -6.27 37.37
#